data_AF-A0A1K0G3Y0-F1
#
_entry.id   AF-A0A1K0G3Y0-F1
#
_cell.length_a   1.000
_cell.length_b   1.000
_cell.length_c   1.000
_cell.angle_alpha   90.00
_cell.angle_beta   90.00
_cell.angle_gamma   90.00
#
_symmetry.space_group_name_H-M   'P 1'
#
loop_
_entity.id
_entity.type
_entity.pdbx_description
1 polymer ?
#
loop_
_entity_poly.entity_id
_entity_poly.type
_entity_poly.pdbx_seq_one_letter_code
_entity_poly.pdbx_strand_id
1 'polypeptide(L)'
;MKIALLANPARGEINVLLATAYELIRLGHDCTFLTGTSFRNAIDEFRQEQNDPVLAARIHFSDLGSDRAVEDFTRGMQSHMKGLRKSPGDYSSMELCQIVALVTEQEFRDAATLVRDRLLELDPDMIAADALSPTLVTGVRMTGLPWMFTVPCSPSLTATRKSLFDPHPMGKRRSRTISSALENLKLTIIETYGNATKKDLYARRALLKKEFGLNSMGFNADSAIVPPLWKDRNCVGGIHFNTPGLWDSIRQPHQITFVGAGVTSDPENHDTAAHGLISLSSPLSASSSTTFNSTSSPLPKSGERDLDVEWMGAAHAAGQSVVYLNMGSMFLWTDAEVQAILRAFERLYHQSSGRVKLLFKLNKPKCGPNSPGAASPLNSPTYLDKKRPTLDSRRPSGASTLVAEKLSEAIKNNIMLRRKSDAEKGYSQFTLSEFEGLEYVRVTRWVHDQRRIYKHPALKVVIHHGGGNSFNEAVHYGLPQMILSQWFDTHEYAILAERFDIGLRSKYAPRVDEEDMVRKMKRLLQGEEADKIRRNAKVWSTRSRNAGGAPAAARVLETQAMLFLQKKQAKLAASINEKAASASSFDSLTVRTLGDLPSEAGLTPNLLSSAAYTLTTH
;
A
#
# COMPACT_ATOMS: atom_id res chain seq x y z
N MET A 1 7.78 -2.24 22.21
CA MET A 1 8.44 -2.92 21.07
C MET A 1 8.69 -1.89 19.99
N LYS A 2 9.83 -1.96 19.31
CA LYS A 2 10.17 -1.13 18.15
C LYS A 2 9.60 -1.76 16.88
N ILE A 3 8.78 -1.04 16.13
CA ILE A 3 8.18 -1.51 14.88
C ILE A 3 8.56 -0.58 13.75
N ALA A 4 9.23 -1.12 12.73
CA ALA A 4 9.60 -0.38 11.53
C ALA A 4 8.47 -0.46 10.50
N LEU A 5 8.01 0.68 9.99
CA LEU A 5 6.94 0.79 9.00
C LEU A 5 7.50 1.40 7.70
N LEU A 6 7.45 0.66 6.60
CA LEU A 6 8.06 1.03 5.32
C LEU A 6 7.01 1.09 4.22
N ALA A 7 6.89 2.23 3.56
CA ALA A 7 6.16 2.37 2.30
C ALA A 7 6.73 3.52 1.48
N ASN A 8 6.46 3.51 0.19
CA ASN A 8 6.56 4.69 -0.64
C ASN A 8 5.66 5.82 -0.04
N PRO A 9 6.10 7.09 -0.04
CA PRO A 9 5.31 8.22 0.47
C PRO A 9 3.94 8.45 -0.22
N ALA A 10 3.68 7.78 -1.35
CA ALA A 10 2.41 7.84 -2.04
C ALA A 10 1.23 7.44 -1.12
N ARG A 11 0.15 8.23 -1.19
CA ARG A 11 -0.99 8.14 -0.25
C ARG A 11 -1.84 6.87 -0.42
N GLY A 12 -1.68 6.11 -1.50
CA GLY A 12 -2.34 4.80 -1.64
C GLY A 12 -1.69 3.74 -0.74
N GLU A 13 -0.39 3.91 -0.50
CA GLU A 13 0.52 2.92 0.04
C GLU A 13 0.72 3.15 1.54
N ILE A 14 1.00 4.39 1.94
CA ILE A 14 1.37 4.73 3.32
C ILE A 14 0.17 5.01 4.25
N ASN A 15 -1.01 5.36 3.72
CA ASN A 15 -2.17 5.69 4.55
C ASN A 15 -2.63 4.52 5.45
N VAL A 16 -2.54 3.27 4.96
CA VAL A 16 -2.87 2.09 5.77
C VAL A 16 -1.84 1.82 6.86
N LEU A 17 -0.58 2.24 6.66
CA LEU A 17 0.46 2.18 7.69
C LEU A 17 0.29 3.29 8.73
N LEU A 18 -0.13 4.50 8.35
CA LEU A 18 -0.53 5.54 9.31
C LEU A 18 -1.68 5.04 10.21
N ALA A 19 -2.72 4.45 9.62
CA ALA A 19 -3.83 3.89 10.39
C ALA A 19 -3.36 2.73 11.29
N THR A 20 -2.46 1.88 10.83
CA THR A 20 -1.89 0.79 11.65
C THR A 20 -1.02 1.35 12.80
N ALA A 21 -0.20 2.38 12.53
CA ALA A 21 0.62 3.04 13.54
C ALA A 21 -0.23 3.69 14.65
N TYR A 22 -1.37 4.29 14.30
CA TYR A 22 -2.32 4.89 15.25
C TYR A 22 -2.78 3.90 16.31
N GLU A 23 -2.96 2.64 15.93
CA GLU A 23 -3.34 1.55 16.83
C GLU A 23 -2.12 1.01 17.60
N LEU A 24 -0.97 0.81 16.94
CA LEU A 24 0.27 0.32 17.56
C LEU A 24 0.80 1.22 18.69
N ILE A 25 0.75 2.55 18.52
CA ILE A 25 1.18 3.48 19.60
C ILE A 25 0.24 3.43 20.81
N ARG A 26 -1.06 3.12 20.61
CA ARG A 26 -2.05 2.91 21.68
C ARG A 26 -1.87 1.56 22.38
N LEU A 27 -1.31 0.56 21.69
CA LEU A 27 -0.77 -0.66 22.31
C LEU A 27 0.59 -0.44 23.01
N GLY A 28 1.08 0.81 23.09
CA GLY A 28 2.32 1.16 23.78
C GLY A 28 3.59 0.72 23.01
N HIS A 29 3.53 0.67 21.68
CA HIS A 29 4.66 0.34 20.83
C HIS A 29 5.24 1.59 20.17
N ASP A 30 6.53 1.54 19.85
CA ASP A 30 7.28 2.64 19.25
C ASP A 30 7.38 2.40 17.75
N CYS A 31 6.83 3.33 16.96
CA CYS A 31 6.67 3.20 15.52
C CYS A 31 7.64 4.12 14.78
N THR A 32 8.58 3.52 14.03
CA THR A 32 9.52 4.25 13.18
C THR A 32 9.14 4.10 11.72
N PHE A 33 8.73 5.20 11.09
CA PHE A 33 8.53 5.24 9.65
C PHE A 33 9.89 5.33 8.94
N LEU A 34 10.19 4.37 8.05
CA LEU A 34 11.34 4.40 7.15
C LEU A 34 10.81 4.66 5.73
N THR A 35 10.92 5.90 5.27
CA THR A 35 10.36 6.36 3.98
C THR A 35 11.11 7.60 3.47
N GLY A 36 10.80 8.05 2.25
CA GLY A 36 11.44 9.21 1.61
C GLY A 36 11.11 10.55 2.25
N THR A 37 11.96 11.54 2.02
CA THR A 37 11.91 12.86 2.66
C THR A 37 10.57 13.58 2.51
N SER A 38 9.85 13.40 1.39
CA SER A 38 8.57 14.06 1.13
C SER A 38 7.49 13.76 2.17
N PHE A 39 7.61 12.67 2.92
CA PHE A 39 6.62 12.27 3.93
C PHE A 39 6.84 12.91 5.30
N ARG A 40 7.97 13.60 5.54
CA ARG A 40 8.35 14.20 6.82
C ARG A 40 7.20 14.99 7.47
N ASN A 41 6.64 15.94 6.72
CA ASN A 41 5.56 16.81 7.22
C ASN A 41 4.31 16.01 7.60
N ALA A 42 3.98 14.93 6.89
CA ALA A 42 2.83 14.08 7.21
C ALA A 42 3.05 13.28 8.50
N ILE A 43 4.29 12.91 8.83
CA ILE A 43 4.63 12.30 10.13
C ILE A 43 4.58 13.34 11.25
N ASP A 44 5.06 14.55 10.99
CA ASP A 44 5.02 15.64 11.97
C ASP A 44 3.58 16.10 12.27
N GLU A 45 2.72 16.18 11.25
CA GLU A 45 1.26 16.33 11.37
C GLU A 45 0.67 15.16 12.18
N PHE A 46 0.90 13.91 11.76
CA PHE A 46 0.38 12.72 12.46
C PHE A 46 0.82 12.65 13.94
N ARG A 47 2.02 13.13 14.27
CA ARG A 47 2.51 13.24 15.65
C ARG A 47 1.74 14.30 16.43
N GLN A 48 1.51 15.48 15.85
CA GLN A 48 0.73 16.55 16.47
C GLN A 48 -0.73 16.14 16.68
N GLU A 49 -1.32 15.43 15.71
CA GLU A 49 -2.71 14.94 15.76
C GLU A 49 -3.02 13.96 16.90
N GLN A 50 -2.00 13.36 17.54
CA GLN A 50 -2.26 12.50 18.70
C GLN A 50 -2.78 13.28 19.91
N ASN A 51 -2.48 14.58 20.01
CA ASN A 51 -2.86 15.46 21.12
C ASN A 51 -2.48 14.92 22.53
N ASP A 52 -1.53 13.98 22.58
CA ASP A 52 -1.05 13.29 23.77
C ASP A 52 0.49 13.19 23.65
N PRO A 53 1.27 13.80 24.57
CA PRO A 53 2.72 13.77 24.54
C PRO A 53 3.33 12.36 24.62
N VAL A 54 2.68 11.42 25.32
CA VAL A 54 3.13 10.03 25.48
C VAL A 54 2.94 9.27 24.17
N LEU A 55 1.80 9.41 23.50
CA LEU A 55 1.58 8.81 22.19
C LEU A 55 2.45 9.46 21.10
N ALA A 56 2.63 10.79 21.15
CA ALA A 56 3.48 11.53 20.24
C ALA A 56 4.96 11.13 20.33
N ALA A 57 5.46 10.86 21.54
CA ALA A 57 6.84 10.43 21.78
C ALA A 57 7.19 9.07 21.13
N ARG A 58 6.19 8.25 20.79
CA ARG A 58 6.34 6.93 20.15
C ARG A 58 6.43 6.98 18.63
N ILE A 59 6.33 8.18 18.02
CA ILE A 59 6.26 8.35 16.56
C ILE A 59 7.60 8.90 16.05
N HIS A 60 8.38 8.03 15.42
CA HIS A 60 9.71 8.33 14.89
C HIS A 60 9.75 8.35 13.37
N PHE A 61 10.68 9.11 12.80
CA PHE A 61 10.95 9.15 11.37
C PHE A 61 12.44 8.88 11.11
N SER A 62 12.73 7.89 10.27
CA SER A 62 14.06 7.63 9.72
C SER A 62 14.02 7.96 8.23
N ASP A 63 14.59 9.11 7.90
CA ASP A 63 14.60 9.64 6.53
C ASP A 63 15.52 8.81 5.62
N LEU A 64 14.96 8.32 4.51
CA LEU A 64 15.70 7.60 3.46
C LEU A 64 16.23 8.54 2.36
N GLY A 65 15.97 9.85 2.47
CA GLY A 65 16.39 10.85 1.50
C GLY A 65 15.38 11.09 0.38
N SER A 66 15.78 11.95 -0.57
CA SER A 66 14.94 12.46 -1.66
C SER A 66 15.14 11.72 -2.99
N ASP A 67 15.79 10.55 -2.96
CA ASP A 67 16.08 9.80 -4.18
C ASP A 67 14.82 9.13 -4.75
N ARG A 68 14.74 9.07 -6.09
CA ARG A 68 13.60 8.51 -6.82
C ARG A 68 13.26 7.07 -6.40
N ALA A 69 14.24 6.32 -5.90
CA ALA A 69 14.10 4.94 -5.47
C ALA A 69 13.28 4.75 -4.17
N VAL A 70 13.08 5.82 -3.39
CA VAL A 70 12.34 5.83 -2.11
C VAL A 70 11.22 6.89 -2.03
N GLU A 71 11.21 7.88 -2.92
CA GLU A 71 10.24 9.01 -2.91
C GLU A 71 8.91 8.77 -3.66
N ASP A 72 7.93 9.65 -3.42
CA ASP A 72 6.57 9.62 -3.99
C ASP A 72 6.55 9.45 -5.53
N PHE A 73 6.18 8.25 -5.99
CA PHE A 73 6.08 7.98 -7.43
C PHE A 73 4.83 8.58 -8.09
N THR A 74 3.87 9.15 -7.33
CA THR A 74 2.61 9.70 -7.84
C THR A 74 2.84 10.67 -9.00
N ARG A 75 3.92 11.47 -8.94
CA ARG A 75 4.27 12.41 -10.03
C ARG A 75 4.80 11.72 -11.29
N GLY A 76 5.55 10.63 -11.13
CA GLY A 76 5.96 9.76 -12.23
C GLY A 76 4.76 9.06 -12.89
N MET A 77 3.75 8.69 -12.11
CA MET A 77 2.50 8.13 -12.65
C MET A 77 1.68 9.19 -13.38
N GLN A 78 1.53 10.38 -12.78
CA GLN A 78 0.83 11.52 -13.40
C GLN A 78 1.45 11.97 -14.73
N SER A 79 2.76 11.98 -14.87
CA SER A 79 3.42 12.34 -16.14
C SER A 79 3.15 11.32 -17.27
N HIS A 80 2.89 10.06 -16.91
CA HIS A 80 2.59 8.96 -17.83
C HIS A 80 1.09 8.61 -17.93
N MET A 81 0.21 9.41 -17.32
CA MET A 81 -1.22 9.13 -17.15
C MET A 81 -1.96 8.81 -18.46
N LYS A 82 -1.63 9.46 -19.58
CA LYS A 82 -2.18 9.16 -20.91
C LYS A 82 -1.84 7.75 -21.40
N GLY A 83 -0.69 7.21 -21.02
CA GLY A 83 -0.28 5.83 -21.31
C GLY A 83 -0.88 4.81 -20.33
N LEU A 84 -1.04 5.20 -19.06
CA LEU A 84 -1.60 4.33 -18.01
C LEU A 84 -3.09 4.04 -18.22
N ARG A 85 -3.85 5.05 -18.67
CA ARG A 85 -5.31 4.98 -18.84
C ARG A 85 -5.69 4.10 -20.03
N LYS A 86 -6.04 2.84 -19.76
CA LYS A 86 -6.27 1.79 -20.75
C LYS A 86 -7.56 1.00 -20.48
N SER A 87 -7.94 0.17 -21.44
CA SER A 87 -9.08 -0.74 -21.31
C SER A 87 -8.69 -1.99 -20.50
N PRO A 88 -9.64 -2.62 -19.77
CA PRO A 88 -9.42 -3.93 -19.16
C PRO A 88 -8.90 -4.95 -20.19
N GLY A 89 -7.85 -5.71 -19.83
CA GLY A 89 -7.15 -6.63 -20.74
C GLY A 89 -5.94 -6.04 -21.47
N ASP A 90 -5.66 -4.74 -21.35
CA ASP A 90 -4.45 -4.11 -21.93
C ASP A 90 -3.28 -4.16 -20.93
N TYR A 91 -2.25 -4.94 -21.26
CA TYR A 91 -1.06 -5.13 -20.43
C TYR A 91 -0.22 -3.86 -20.28
N SER A 92 -0.25 -2.93 -21.25
CA SER A 92 0.63 -1.75 -21.28
C SER A 92 0.44 -0.82 -20.07
N SER A 93 -0.73 -0.86 -19.44
CA SER A 93 -1.02 -0.16 -18.19
C SER A 93 -0.13 -0.66 -17.03
N MET A 94 -0.08 -1.98 -16.81
CA MET A 94 0.78 -2.60 -15.77
C MET A 94 2.26 -2.46 -16.10
N GLU A 95 2.59 -2.61 -17.38
CA GLU A 95 3.95 -2.46 -17.88
C GLU A 95 4.52 -1.06 -17.57
N LEU A 96 3.69 -0.04 -17.70
CA LEU A 96 4.04 1.35 -17.43
C LEU A 96 4.08 1.65 -15.92
N CYS A 97 3.21 1.04 -15.10
CA CYS A 97 3.38 1.05 -13.64
C CYS A 97 4.76 0.51 -13.23
N GLN A 98 5.16 -0.64 -13.80
CA GLN A 98 6.49 -1.22 -13.55
C GLN A 98 7.60 -0.25 -13.97
N ILE A 99 7.55 0.33 -15.19
CA ILE A 99 8.57 1.27 -15.69
C ILE A 99 8.67 2.54 -14.82
N VAL A 100 7.57 3.10 -14.35
CA VAL A 100 7.59 4.27 -13.47
C VAL A 100 8.24 3.95 -12.13
N ALA A 101 8.03 2.75 -11.59
CA ALA A 101 8.66 2.24 -10.37
C ALA A 101 10.11 1.72 -10.59
N LEU A 102 10.59 1.61 -11.83
CA LEU A 102 11.98 1.27 -12.11
C LEU A 102 12.89 2.50 -12.03
N VAL A 103 13.94 2.34 -11.24
CA VAL A 103 15.11 3.22 -11.17
C VAL A 103 16.31 2.52 -11.81
N THR A 104 17.42 3.24 -11.98
CA THR A 104 18.66 2.64 -12.49
C THR A 104 19.20 1.56 -11.56
N GLU A 105 20.07 0.70 -12.08
CA GLU A 105 20.73 -0.35 -11.29
C GLU A 105 21.43 0.21 -10.05
N GLN A 106 22.09 1.36 -10.18
CA GLN A 106 22.82 2.02 -9.10
C GLN A 106 21.89 2.65 -8.06
N GLU A 107 20.86 3.40 -8.49
CA GLU A 107 19.85 3.95 -7.56
C GLU A 107 19.14 2.83 -6.76
N PHE A 108 18.84 1.69 -7.41
CA PHE A 108 18.26 0.53 -6.73
C PHE A 108 19.22 -0.09 -5.71
N ARG A 109 20.51 -0.22 -6.08
CA ARG A 109 21.57 -0.75 -5.22
C ARG A 109 21.72 0.09 -3.95
N ASP A 110 21.90 1.39 -4.12
CA ASP A 110 22.26 2.30 -3.05
C ASP A 110 21.09 2.48 -2.09
N ALA A 111 19.87 2.64 -2.60
CA ALA A 111 18.68 2.77 -1.76
C ALA A 111 18.30 1.46 -1.03
N ALA A 112 18.44 0.28 -1.66
CA ALA A 112 18.21 -1.00 -0.96
C ALA A 112 19.27 -1.24 0.14
N THR A 113 20.51 -0.84 -0.11
CA THR A 113 21.62 -0.88 0.85
C THR A 113 21.37 0.07 2.03
N LEU A 114 20.98 1.32 1.76
CA LEU A 114 20.60 2.30 2.78
C LEU A 114 19.45 1.80 3.66
N VAL A 115 18.40 1.22 3.07
CA VAL A 115 17.27 0.64 3.81
C VAL A 115 17.72 -0.50 4.72
N ARG A 116 18.58 -1.41 4.22
CA ARG A 116 19.17 -2.49 5.03
C ARG A 116 19.91 -1.89 6.24
N ASP A 117 20.78 -0.93 6.00
CA ASP A 117 21.66 -0.38 7.04
C ASP A 117 20.89 0.39 8.11
N ARG A 118 19.88 1.18 7.72
CA ARG A 118 18.97 1.84 8.68
C ARG A 118 18.14 0.87 9.50
N LEU A 119 17.74 -0.27 8.94
CA LEU A 119 17.02 -1.31 9.69
C LEU A 119 17.93 -2.04 10.68
N LEU A 120 19.18 -2.32 10.31
CA LEU A 120 20.17 -2.92 11.21
C LEU A 120 20.61 -1.96 12.32
N GLU A 121 20.69 -0.66 12.04
CA GLU A 121 20.92 0.40 13.04
C GLU A 121 19.75 0.54 14.03
N LEU A 122 18.51 0.43 13.55
CA LEU A 122 17.31 0.55 14.37
C LEU A 122 17.09 -0.66 15.31
N ASP A 123 17.51 -1.86 14.90
CA ASP A 123 17.20 -3.18 15.51
C ASP A 123 15.71 -3.30 15.91
N PRO A 124 14.77 -3.31 14.94
CA PRO A 124 13.34 -3.40 15.21
C PRO A 124 12.92 -4.82 15.60
N ASP A 125 11.95 -4.93 16.51
CA ASP A 125 11.34 -6.20 16.92
C ASP A 125 10.48 -6.82 15.81
N MET A 126 9.92 -5.98 14.93
CA MET A 126 9.17 -6.37 13.74
C MET A 126 9.23 -5.29 12.66
N ILE A 127 9.19 -5.72 11.40
CA ILE A 127 9.19 -4.86 10.22
C ILE A 127 7.90 -5.10 9.43
N ALA A 128 7.20 -4.04 9.04
CA ALA A 128 6.09 -4.07 8.09
C ALA A 128 6.44 -3.26 6.84
N ALA A 129 6.43 -3.88 5.66
CA ALA A 129 6.82 -3.22 4.40
C ALA A 129 5.76 -3.35 3.30
N ASP A 130 5.40 -2.24 2.66
CA ASP A 130 4.50 -2.23 1.51
C ASP A 130 5.05 -3.06 0.34
N ALA A 131 4.24 -4.00 -0.14
CA ALA A 131 4.60 -4.91 -1.22
C ALA A 131 4.78 -4.22 -2.58
N LEU A 132 4.24 -3.01 -2.76
CA LEU A 132 4.43 -2.18 -3.95
C LEU A 132 5.69 -1.31 -3.92
N SER A 133 6.50 -1.42 -2.86
CA SER A 133 7.75 -0.65 -2.65
C SER A 133 8.99 -1.54 -2.86
N PRO A 134 9.33 -1.93 -4.12
CA PRO A 134 10.32 -2.97 -4.42
C PRO A 134 11.71 -2.72 -3.85
N THR A 135 12.15 -1.46 -3.80
CA THR A 135 13.45 -1.07 -3.23
C THR A 135 13.47 -1.30 -1.72
N LEU A 136 12.43 -0.84 -1.01
CA LEU A 136 12.30 -0.98 0.43
C LEU A 136 12.23 -2.46 0.82
N VAL A 137 11.38 -3.24 0.15
CA VAL A 137 11.25 -4.69 0.35
C VAL A 137 12.58 -5.41 0.10
N THR A 138 13.38 -4.96 -0.87
CA THR A 138 14.70 -5.58 -1.14
C THR A 138 15.68 -5.31 0.01
N GLY A 139 15.75 -4.06 0.49
CA GLY A 139 16.56 -3.71 1.66
C GLY A 139 16.16 -4.49 2.92
N VAL A 140 14.85 -4.63 3.18
CA VAL A 140 14.30 -5.47 4.27
C VAL A 140 14.80 -6.91 4.14
N ARG A 141 14.67 -7.55 2.96
CA ARG A 141 15.14 -8.92 2.73
C ARG A 141 16.64 -9.09 2.97
N MET A 142 17.45 -8.08 2.65
CA MET A 142 18.90 -8.08 2.87
C MET A 142 19.31 -8.04 4.34
N THR A 143 18.44 -7.58 5.27
CA THR A 143 18.75 -7.56 6.71
C THR A 143 18.80 -8.97 7.33
N GLY A 144 18.08 -9.92 6.75
CA GLY A 144 17.85 -11.23 7.36
C GLY A 144 16.87 -11.25 8.54
N LEU A 145 16.33 -10.09 8.96
CA LEU A 145 15.39 -9.95 10.08
C LEU A 145 13.98 -10.48 9.73
N PRO A 146 13.18 -10.88 10.73
CA PRO A 146 11.77 -11.23 10.53
C PRO A 146 10.98 -10.01 10.06
N TRP A 147 10.11 -10.21 9.07
CA TRP A 147 9.32 -9.13 8.50
C TRP A 147 7.98 -9.60 7.96
N MET A 148 7.04 -8.67 7.83
CA MET A 148 5.75 -8.84 7.18
C MET A 148 5.61 -7.88 6.00
N PHE A 149 4.87 -8.29 4.98
CA PHE A 149 4.49 -7.38 3.88
C PHE A 149 3.05 -6.88 4.03
N THR A 150 2.79 -5.64 3.64
CA THR A 150 1.45 -5.06 3.58
C THR A 150 0.98 -4.91 2.14
N VAL A 151 -0.33 -5.08 1.90
CA VAL A 151 -0.93 -5.07 0.56
C VAL A 151 -2.17 -4.17 0.54
N PRO A 152 -2.03 -2.89 0.13
CA PRO A 152 -3.14 -1.93 -0.04
C PRO A 152 -3.78 -1.97 -1.44
N CYS A 153 -3.42 -2.96 -2.26
CA CYS A 153 -3.86 -3.13 -3.66
C CYS A 153 -4.64 -4.44 -3.86
N SER A 154 -4.96 -4.78 -5.11
CA SER A 154 -5.96 -5.81 -5.44
C SER A 154 -5.57 -7.28 -5.15
N PRO A 155 -6.52 -8.12 -4.69
CA PRO A 155 -6.25 -9.52 -4.30
C PRO A 155 -5.73 -10.45 -5.40
N SER A 156 -5.88 -10.16 -6.70
CA SER A 156 -5.20 -11.00 -7.71
C SER A 156 -3.68 -10.82 -7.75
N LEU A 157 -3.13 -9.75 -7.18
CA LEU A 157 -1.67 -9.53 -7.13
C LEU A 157 -0.97 -10.47 -6.15
N THR A 158 -1.68 -10.93 -5.12
CA THR A 158 -1.23 -11.94 -4.15
C THR A 158 -1.73 -13.36 -4.48
N ALA A 159 -2.65 -13.50 -5.43
CA ALA A 159 -3.22 -14.78 -5.83
C ALA A 159 -2.18 -15.74 -6.45
N THR A 160 -2.23 -17.01 -6.05
CA THR A 160 -1.39 -18.06 -6.65
C THR A 160 -2.04 -18.62 -7.91
N ARG A 161 -1.59 -18.17 -9.09
CA ARG A 161 -1.92 -18.74 -10.40
C ARG A 161 -1.34 -20.18 -10.51
N LYS A 162 -2.19 -21.22 -10.58
CA LYS A 162 -1.76 -22.62 -10.84
C LYS A 162 -2.24 -23.19 -12.19
N SER A 163 -3.10 -22.46 -12.90
CA SER A 163 -3.67 -22.88 -14.19
C SER A 163 -4.00 -21.66 -15.03
N LEU A 164 -4.07 -21.82 -16.35
CA LEU A 164 -4.56 -20.78 -17.27
C LEU A 164 -6.03 -20.39 -17.00
N PHE A 165 -6.80 -21.23 -16.31
CA PHE A 165 -8.16 -20.90 -15.87
C PHE A 165 -8.23 -20.06 -14.57
N ASP A 166 -7.10 -19.87 -13.88
CA ASP A 166 -7.02 -18.95 -12.75
C ASP A 166 -6.74 -17.53 -13.31
N PRO A 167 -7.51 -16.47 -12.93
CA PRO A 167 -7.41 -15.17 -13.58
C PRO A 167 -6.02 -14.52 -13.55
N HIS A 168 -5.62 -13.92 -14.67
CA HIS A 168 -4.51 -12.98 -14.70
C HIS A 168 -4.95 -11.64 -14.06
N PRO A 169 -4.13 -10.93 -13.27
CA PRO A 169 -4.49 -9.63 -12.68
C PRO A 169 -5.00 -8.60 -13.72
N MET A 170 -4.32 -8.49 -14.85
CA MET A 170 -4.78 -7.68 -16.00
C MET A 170 -5.94 -8.25 -16.82
N GLY A 171 -6.42 -9.46 -16.54
CA GLY A 171 -7.44 -10.15 -17.33
C GLY A 171 -8.82 -9.48 -17.23
N LYS A 172 -9.47 -9.26 -18.38
CA LYS A 172 -10.85 -8.77 -18.46
C LYS A 172 -11.86 -9.86 -18.16
N ARG A 173 -11.62 -11.10 -18.60
CA ARG A 173 -12.52 -12.24 -18.36
C ARG A 173 -12.13 -12.95 -17.07
N ARG A 174 -13.06 -12.98 -16.10
CA ARG A 174 -12.88 -13.67 -14.80
C ARG A 174 -13.65 -14.99 -14.67
N SER A 175 -14.39 -15.40 -15.71
CA SER A 175 -15.08 -16.70 -15.80
C SER A 175 -14.11 -17.82 -16.18
N ARG A 176 -14.30 -19.04 -15.67
CA ARG A 176 -13.44 -20.21 -15.98
C ARG A 176 -13.81 -20.85 -17.34
N THR A 177 -13.56 -20.15 -18.45
CA THR A 177 -13.85 -20.63 -19.82
C THR A 177 -12.58 -20.69 -20.68
N ILE A 178 -12.65 -21.38 -21.83
CA ILE A 178 -11.55 -21.48 -22.79
C ILE A 178 -11.09 -20.09 -23.26
N SER A 179 -12.02 -19.17 -23.54
CA SER A 179 -11.68 -17.80 -23.95
C SER A 179 -10.89 -17.05 -22.87
N SER A 180 -11.17 -17.27 -21.59
CA SER A 180 -10.39 -16.70 -20.48
C SER A 180 -9.02 -17.36 -20.37
N ALA A 181 -8.92 -18.67 -20.58
CA ALA A 181 -7.63 -19.37 -20.59
C ALA A 181 -6.70 -18.87 -21.72
N LEU A 182 -7.26 -18.60 -22.90
CA LEU A 182 -6.52 -17.98 -24.02
C LEU A 182 -6.11 -16.54 -23.72
N GLU A 183 -6.96 -15.74 -23.07
CA GLU A 183 -6.61 -14.39 -22.62
C GLU A 183 -5.48 -14.42 -21.57
N ASN A 184 -5.60 -15.26 -20.56
CA ASN A 184 -4.59 -15.43 -19.51
C ASN A 184 -3.26 -15.94 -20.06
N LEU A 185 -3.29 -16.88 -21.03
CA LEU A 185 -2.09 -17.34 -21.74
C LEU A 185 -1.42 -16.20 -22.51
N LYS A 186 -2.18 -15.43 -23.30
CA LYS A 186 -1.68 -14.26 -24.04
C LYS A 186 -1.01 -13.25 -23.09
N LEU A 187 -1.67 -12.91 -21.99
CA LEU A 187 -1.14 -11.97 -21.00
C LEU A 187 0.14 -12.51 -20.34
N THR A 188 0.20 -13.80 -20.02
CA THR A 188 1.39 -14.45 -19.44
C THR A 188 2.56 -14.49 -20.43
N ILE A 189 2.30 -14.65 -21.74
CA ILE A 189 3.33 -14.58 -22.79
C ILE A 189 3.88 -13.14 -22.89
N ILE A 190 3.01 -12.13 -22.89
CA ILE A 190 3.41 -10.71 -22.90
C ILE A 190 4.25 -10.36 -21.65
N GLU A 191 3.80 -10.80 -20.46
CA GLU A 191 4.53 -10.68 -19.20
C GLU A 191 5.94 -11.27 -19.31
N THR A 192 6.03 -12.52 -19.76
CA THR A 192 7.30 -13.25 -19.84
C THR A 192 8.26 -12.62 -20.86
N TYR A 193 7.75 -12.22 -22.03
CA TYR A 193 8.55 -11.58 -23.07
C TYR A 193 9.05 -10.19 -22.63
N GLY A 194 8.20 -9.38 -22.00
CA GLY A 194 8.60 -8.08 -21.45
C GLY A 194 9.67 -8.22 -20.35
N ASN A 195 9.52 -9.21 -19.46
CA ASN A 195 10.51 -9.52 -18.43
C ASN A 195 11.84 -10.01 -19.00
N ALA A 196 11.83 -10.69 -20.14
CA ALA A 196 13.03 -11.19 -20.80
C ALA A 196 13.80 -10.14 -21.62
N THR A 197 13.11 -9.19 -22.24
CA THR A 197 13.70 -8.22 -23.16
C THR A 197 14.20 -6.93 -22.51
N LYS A 198 13.68 -6.58 -21.33
CA LYS A 198 14.07 -5.34 -20.63
C LYS A 198 15.38 -5.47 -19.86
N LYS A 199 16.35 -4.64 -20.25
CA LYS A 199 17.69 -4.59 -19.63
C LYS A 199 17.62 -4.29 -18.12
N ASP A 200 16.79 -3.34 -17.69
CA ASP A 200 16.72 -2.92 -16.28
C ASP A 200 16.15 -4.04 -15.38
N LEU A 201 15.16 -4.80 -15.87
CA LEU A 201 14.64 -5.97 -15.17
C LEU A 201 15.67 -7.10 -15.11
N TYR A 202 16.44 -7.32 -16.18
CA TYR A 202 17.54 -8.28 -16.17
C TYR A 202 18.64 -7.87 -15.18
N ALA A 203 19.06 -6.60 -15.19
CA ALA A 203 20.04 -6.02 -14.28
C ALA A 203 19.61 -6.21 -12.82
N ARG A 204 18.37 -5.80 -12.48
CA ARG A 204 17.79 -5.99 -11.14
C ARG A 204 17.80 -7.45 -10.70
N ARG A 205 17.38 -8.40 -11.56
CA ARG A 205 17.43 -9.84 -11.24
C ARG A 205 18.86 -10.35 -11.03
N ALA A 206 19.81 -9.89 -11.85
CA ALA A 206 21.22 -10.25 -11.71
C ALA A 206 21.78 -9.76 -10.37
N LEU A 207 21.45 -8.53 -9.97
CA LEU A 207 21.87 -7.89 -8.73
C LEU A 207 21.31 -8.60 -7.49
N LEU A 208 19.99 -8.86 -7.48
CA LEU A 208 19.31 -9.63 -6.41
C LEU A 208 20.01 -10.98 -6.15
N LYS A 209 20.38 -11.71 -7.20
CA LYS A 209 20.98 -13.05 -7.09
C LYS A 209 22.49 -13.03 -6.83
N LYS A 210 23.25 -12.26 -7.61
CA LYS A 210 24.73 -12.34 -7.65
C LYS A 210 25.41 -11.57 -6.54
N GLU A 211 24.81 -10.45 -6.11
CA GLU A 211 25.45 -9.53 -5.18
C GLU A 211 24.75 -9.52 -3.82
N PHE A 212 23.43 -9.40 -3.81
CA PHE A 212 22.66 -9.43 -2.55
C PHE A 212 22.43 -10.85 -2.02
N GLY A 213 22.80 -11.90 -2.77
CA GLY A 213 22.66 -13.30 -2.36
C GLY A 213 21.22 -13.73 -2.06
N LEU A 214 20.22 -13.00 -2.56
CA LEU A 214 18.81 -13.26 -2.27
C LEU A 214 18.30 -14.43 -3.10
N ASN A 215 17.50 -15.29 -2.46
CA ASN A 215 16.80 -16.37 -3.13
C ASN A 215 15.85 -15.80 -4.21
N SER A 216 15.98 -16.30 -5.43
CA SER A 216 15.07 -16.05 -6.54
C SER A 216 13.70 -16.68 -6.25
N MET A 217 12.64 -15.94 -6.55
CA MET A 217 11.25 -16.38 -6.44
C MET A 217 10.71 -16.99 -7.74
N GLY A 218 11.52 -16.92 -8.82
CA GLY A 218 11.21 -17.36 -10.19
C GLY A 218 11.35 -16.20 -11.19
N PHE A 219 11.62 -16.53 -12.46
CA PHE A 219 11.98 -15.55 -13.50
C PHE A 219 11.03 -14.34 -13.62
N ASN A 220 9.72 -14.59 -13.77
CA ASN A 220 8.71 -13.52 -13.79
C ASN A 220 8.45 -12.94 -12.40
N ALA A 221 8.54 -13.77 -11.36
CA ALA A 221 8.25 -13.38 -9.98
C ALA A 221 9.24 -12.34 -9.44
N ASP A 222 10.54 -12.45 -9.79
CA ASP A 222 11.57 -11.46 -9.43
C ASP A 222 11.41 -10.11 -10.17
N SER A 223 10.48 -10.02 -11.13
CA SER A 223 10.15 -8.81 -11.89
C SER A 223 8.67 -8.41 -11.77
N ALA A 224 7.88 -9.16 -11.02
CA ALA A 224 6.49 -8.82 -10.73
C ALA A 224 6.43 -7.55 -9.86
N ILE A 225 5.36 -6.78 -10.03
CA ILE A 225 5.10 -5.58 -9.22
C ILE A 225 4.88 -5.95 -7.74
N VAL A 226 4.21 -7.08 -7.49
CA VAL A 226 4.15 -7.76 -6.19
C VAL A 226 4.76 -9.15 -6.39
N PRO A 227 6.00 -9.41 -5.93
CA PRO A 227 6.57 -10.76 -5.92
C PRO A 227 5.79 -11.67 -4.95
N PRO A 228 5.97 -13.00 -5.02
CA PRO A 228 5.41 -13.92 -4.03
C PRO A 228 6.24 -13.87 -2.73
N LEU A 229 6.16 -12.74 -2.01
CA LEU A 229 7.00 -12.40 -0.86
C LEU A 229 6.92 -13.43 0.27
N TRP A 230 5.78 -14.11 0.40
CA TRP A 230 5.54 -15.28 1.26
C TRP A 230 6.42 -16.51 0.98
N LYS A 231 7.27 -16.48 -0.07
CA LYS A 231 8.33 -17.47 -0.31
C LYS A 231 9.67 -17.09 0.31
N ASP A 232 9.83 -15.88 0.81
CA ASP A 232 11.06 -15.49 1.50
C ASP A 232 11.12 -16.15 2.88
N ARG A 233 12.26 -16.75 3.22
CA ARG A 233 12.45 -17.52 4.46
C ARG A 233 12.25 -16.70 5.74
N ASN A 234 12.40 -15.37 5.65
CA ASN A 234 12.27 -14.45 6.78
C ASN A 234 10.96 -13.66 6.77
N CYS A 235 10.15 -13.82 5.71
CA CYS A 235 8.79 -13.29 5.66
C CYS A 235 7.89 -14.14 6.57
N VAL A 236 7.47 -13.60 7.71
CA VAL A 236 6.64 -14.31 8.70
C VAL A 236 5.13 -14.26 8.39
N GLY A 237 4.73 -13.39 7.44
CA GLY A 237 3.39 -13.37 6.87
C GLY A 237 3.08 -12.10 6.09
N GLY A 238 1.83 -11.95 5.65
CA GLY A 238 1.34 -10.76 4.96
C GLY A 238 0.04 -10.22 5.55
N ILE A 239 -0.16 -8.91 5.47
CA ILE A 239 -1.38 -8.21 5.87
C ILE A 239 -2.00 -7.57 4.63
N HIS A 240 -3.22 -7.98 4.30
CA HIS A 240 -3.91 -7.51 3.11
C HIS A 240 -5.10 -6.64 3.50
N PHE A 241 -5.06 -5.37 3.11
CA PHE A 241 -6.10 -4.38 3.37
C PHE A 241 -7.25 -4.53 2.36
N ASN A 242 -7.80 -5.74 2.29
CA ASN A 242 -8.99 -6.07 1.52
C ASN A 242 -9.95 -6.93 2.34
N THR A 243 -11.24 -6.79 2.08
CA THR A 243 -12.31 -7.50 2.83
C THR A 243 -12.22 -9.03 2.58
N PRO A 244 -12.19 -9.87 3.65
CA PRO A 244 -12.13 -11.32 3.50
C PRO A 244 -13.21 -11.88 2.58
N GLY A 245 -12.84 -12.80 1.68
CA GLY A 245 -13.71 -13.43 0.70
C GLY A 245 -14.16 -12.54 -0.46
N LEU A 246 -13.79 -11.25 -0.47
CA LEU A 246 -14.17 -10.31 -1.53
C LEU A 246 -13.09 -10.27 -2.63
N TRP A 247 -12.97 -11.38 -3.34
CA TRP A 247 -12.01 -11.61 -4.42
C TRP A 247 -12.55 -12.65 -5.41
N ASP A 248 -12.00 -12.72 -6.63
CA ASP A 248 -12.40 -13.70 -7.64
C ASP A 248 -11.49 -14.93 -7.74
N SER A 249 -10.23 -14.82 -7.29
CA SER A 249 -9.29 -15.95 -7.23
C SER A 249 -9.48 -16.82 -5.99
N ILE A 250 -9.67 -18.12 -6.21
CA ILE A 250 -9.91 -19.11 -5.14
C ILE A 250 -8.63 -19.37 -4.31
N ARG A 251 -7.44 -19.00 -4.80
CA ARG A 251 -6.14 -19.41 -4.23
C ARG A 251 -5.35 -18.24 -3.67
N GLN A 252 -5.65 -17.86 -2.43
CA GLN A 252 -4.82 -16.94 -1.65
C GLN A 252 -3.76 -17.71 -0.84
N PRO A 253 -2.52 -17.21 -0.69
CA PRO A 253 -1.52 -17.80 0.20
C PRO A 253 -1.99 -17.82 1.66
N HIS A 254 -1.85 -18.94 2.35
CA HIS A 254 -2.31 -19.12 3.73
C HIS A 254 -1.58 -18.24 4.77
N GLN A 255 -0.45 -17.63 4.39
CA GLN A 255 0.32 -16.71 5.23
C GLN A 255 -0.23 -15.26 5.20
N ILE A 256 -1.24 -14.98 4.38
CA ILE A 256 -1.81 -13.65 4.20
C ILE A 256 -3.11 -13.53 5.01
N THR A 257 -3.11 -12.61 5.98
CA THR A 257 -4.29 -12.24 6.75
C THR A 257 -5.01 -11.09 6.05
N PHE A 258 -6.28 -11.29 5.70
CA PHE A 258 -7.14 -10.25 5.15
C PHE A 258 -7.83 -9.51 6.29
N VAL A 259 -7.58 -8.21 6.42
CA VAL A 259 -8.04 -7.39 7.56
C VAL A 259 -9.21 -6.45 7.23
N GLY A 260 -9.68 -6.41 5.97
CA GLY A 260 -10.67 -5.41 5.55
C GLY A 260 -10.03 -4.05 5.27
N ALA A 261 -10.78 -2.97 5.45
CA ALA A 261 -10.29 -1.62 5.17
C ALA A 261 -9.23 -1.17 6.18
N GLY A 262 -8.16 -0.51 5.71
CA GLY A 262 -7.12 0.11 6.54
C GLY A 262 -7.58 1.39 7.24
N VAL A 263 -8.76 1.38 7.84
CA VAL A 263 -9.28 2.43 8.72
C VAL A 263 -8.99 2.08 10.18
N THR A 264 -8.78 3.09 11.02
CA THR A 264 -8.67 2.92 12.48
C THR A 264 -10.02 2.50 13.06
N SER A 265 -10.05 2.13 14.34
CA SER A 265 -11.31 2.13 15.09
C SER A 265 -11.98 3.51 15.01
N ASP A 266 -13.30 3.54 15.14
CA ASP A 266 -13.99 4.79 15.46
C ASP A 266 -13.52 5.31 16.83
N PRO A 267 -13.21 6.60 16.99
CA PRO A 267 -12.69 7.15 18.24
C PRO A 267 -13.53 6.84 19.48
N GLU A 268 -14.86 6.85 19.31
CA GLU A 268 -15.87 6.50 20.32
C GLU A 268 -15.67 5.09 20.94
N ASN A 269 -15.00 4.17 20.23
CA ASN A 269 -14.70 2.82 20.73
C ASN A 269 -13.40 2.75 21.56
N HIS A 270 -12.58 3.81 21.60
CA HIS A 270 -11.37 3.85 22.43
C HIS A 270 -11.64 4.33 23.86
N ASP A 271 -12.69 5.14 24.07
CA ASP A 271 -13.05 5.68 25.39
C ASP A 271 -13.68 4.64 26.35
N THR A 272 -13.97 3.42 25.88
CA THR A 272 -14.67 2.37 26.64
C THR A 272 -13.76 1.26 27.19
N ALA A 273 -12.44 1.41 27.11
CA ALA A 273 -11.47 0.36 27.45
C ALA A 273 -10.49 0.72 28.59
N ALA A 274 -10.96 1.42 29.64
CA ALA A 274 -10.27 1.49 30.93
C ALA A 274 -11.28 1.47 32.09
N HIS A 275 -10.92 0.83 33.20
CA HIS A 275 -11.71 0.72 34.45
C HIS A 275 -12.93 -0.22 34.46
N GLY A 276 -12.73 -1.46 34.03
CA GLY A 276 -13.57 -2.60 34.42
C GLY A 276 -13.19 -3.21 35.77
N LEU A 277 -13.16 -2.41 36.85
CA LEU A 277 -13.08 -2.92 38.23
C LEU A 277 -14.39 -2.60 38.95
N ILE A 278 -15.02 -3.64 39.49
CA ILE A 278 -16.36 -3.57 40.10
C ILE A 278 -16.31 -2.68 41.36
N SER A 279 -17.12 -1.62 41.37
CA SER A 279 -17.53 -0.95 42.61
C SER A 279 -18.95 -0.41 42.48
N LEU A 280 -19.82 -0.78 43.43
CA LEU A 280 -21.21 -0.34 43.49
C LEU A 280 -21.32 1.01 44.21
N SER A 281 -21.56 2.10 43.48
CA SER A 281 -22.36 3.26 43.94
C SER A 281 -22.46 4.35 42.87
N SER A 282 -23.68 4.81 42.58
CA SER A 282 -23.93 6.16 42.03
C SER A 282 -24.26 7.11 43.20
N PRO A 283 -24.06 8.44 43.10
CA PRO A 283 -24.92 9.27 42.25
C PRO A 283 -24.23 10.41 41.46
N LEU A 284 -24.85 10.73 40.31
CA LEU A 284 -24.96 12.03 39.62
C LEU A 284 -23.96 13.16 39.96
N SER A 285 -23.12 13.52 38.98
CA SER A 285 -22.73 14.92 38.73
C SER A 285 -22.47 15.16 37.23
N ALA A 286 -22.38 16.42 36.81
CA ALA A 286 -22.54 16.84 35.41
C ALA A 286 -21.21 17.09 34.65
N SER A 287 -21.32 17.00 33.32
CA SER A 287 -20.53 17.70 32.30
C SER A 287 -18.99 17.60 32.30
N SER A 288 -18.46 16.82 31.35
CA SER A 288 -17.43 17.30 30.42
C SER A 288 -17.37 16.39 29.18
N SER A 289 -17.91 16.84 28.04
CA SER A 289 -17.88 16.10 26.78
C SER A 289 -16.58 16.38 26.01
N THR A 290 -15.71 15.39 25.88
CA THR A 290 -14.50 15.45 25.04
C THR A 290 -14.66 14.52 23.84
N THR A 291 -14.99 15.08 22.68
CA THR A 291 -15.19 14.35 21.43
C THR A 291 -13.88 14.18 20.65
N PHE A 292 -13.45 12.94 20.44
CA PHE A 292 -12.25 12.63 19.67
C PHE A 292 -12.51 12.54 18.15
N ASN A 293 -11.58 13.08 17.36
CA ASN A 293 -11.60 13.03 15.91
C ASN A 293 -10.37 12.28 15.37
N SER A 294 -10.53 11.53 14.28
CA SER A 294 -9.44 10.80 13.61
C SER A 294 -9.75 10.62 12.13
N THR A 295 -9.10 11.41 11.25
CA THR A 295 -8.43 10.95 10.02
C THR A 295 -7.52 12.06 9.45
N SER A 296 -6.21 11.79 9.36
CA SER A 296 -5.19 12.44 8.50
C SER A 296 -5.45 13.85 7.94
N SER A 297 -5.00 14.87 8.67
CA SER A 297 -4.47 16.17 8.23
C SER A 297 -5.38 17.16 7.48
N PRO A 298 -5.39 18.44 7.90
CA PRO A 298 -5.52 18.89 9.28
C PRO A 298 -7.00 18.93 9.65
N LEU A 299 -7.34 18.39 10.82
CA LEU A 299 -8.66 18.62 11.39
C LEU A 299 -8.87 20.12 11.62
N PRO A 300 -10.03 20.69 11.26
CA PRO A 300 -10.41 22.00 11.74
C PRO A 300 -10.22 22.11 13.25
N LYS A 301 -9.62 23.21 13.73
CA LYS A 301 -9.58 23.51 15.18
C LYS A 301 -11.01 23.43 15.70
N SER A 302 -11.24 22.81 16.86
CA SER A 302 -12.58 22.54 17.40
C SER A 302 -13.52 23.76 17.28
N GLY A 303 -14.40 23.74 16.26
CA GLY A 303 -15.26 24.88 15.89
C GLY A 303 -15.14 25.37 14.43
N GLU A 304 -14.12 24.98 13.67
CA GLU A 304 -14.00 25.34 12.24
C GLU A 304 -14.91 24.44 11.37
N ARG A 305 -15.69 25.08 10.50
CA ARG A 305 -16.86 24.50 9.83
C ARG A 305 -16.49 23.67 8.61
N ASP A 306 -16.94 22.42 8.59
CA ASP A 306 -16.83 21.56 7.40
C ASP A 306 -18.00 21.87 6.45
N LEU A 307 -17.76 22.82 5.54
CA LEU A 307 -18.75 23.31 4.58
C LEU A 307 -19.27 22.23 3.63
N ASP A 308 -18.51 21.15 3.40
CA ASP A 308 -18.94 20.02 2.57
C ASP A 308 -19.98 19.18 3.34
N VAL A 309 -19.71 18.89 4.61
CA VAL A 309 -20.66 18.20 5.51
C VAL A 309 -21.89 19.06 5.79
N GLU A 310 -21.76 20.37 6.02
CA GLU A 310 -22.89 21.28 6.24
C GLU A 310 -23.83 21.34 5.02
N TRP A 311 -23.27 21.41 3.81
CA TRP A 311 -24.05 21.35 2.56
C TRP A 311 -24.76 20.00 2.39
N MET A 312 -24.11 18.89 2.77
CA MET A 312 -24.77 17.58 2.79
C MET A 312 -25.89 17.51 3.83
N GLY A 313 -25.74 18.18 4.98
CA GLY A 313 -26.77 18.32 6.01
C GLY A 313 -27.99 19.07 5.50
N ALA A 314 -27.79 20.21 4.84
CA ALA A 314 -28.86 20.98 4.18
C ALA A 314 -29.57 20.15 3.10
N ALA A 315 -28.81 19.41 2.27
CA ALA A 315 -29.38 18.48 1.29
C ALA A 315 -30.22 17.39 1.97
N HIS A 316 -29.76 16.82 3.09
CA HIS A 316 -30.52 15.81 3.83
C HIS A 316 -31.85 16.36 4.37
N ALA A 317 -31.83 17.56 4.98
CA ALA A 317 -33.02 18.22 5.50
C ALA A 317 -34.05 18.52 4.40
N ALA A 318 -33.60 18.82 3.18
CA ALA A 318 -34.44 18.97 1.99
C ALA A 318 -34.91 17.64 1.36
N GLY A 319 -34.66 16.48 1.99
CA GLY A 319 -35.00 15.16 1.46
C GLY A 319 -34.16 14.73 0.25
N GLN A 320 -33.04 15.40 0.00
CA GLN A 320 -32.17 15.14 -1.15
C GLN A 320 -31.14 14.04 -0.83
N SER A 321 -30.78 13.29 -1.87
CA SER A 321 -29.75 12.26 -1.86
C SER A 321 -28.48 12.78 -2.53
N VAL A 322 -27.35 12.58 -1.87
CA VAL A 322 -26.03 12.98 -2.36
C VAL A 322 -25.31 11.76 -2.93
N VAL A 323 -24.66 11.95 -4.07
CA VAL A 323 -23.63 11.06 -4.61
C VAL A 323 -22.28 11.74 -4.41
N TYR A 324 -21.28 11.03 -3.89
CA TYR A 324 -19.93 11.56 -3.68
C TYR A 324 -18.97 11.00 -4.72
N LEU A 325 -18.28 11.88 -5.46
CA LEU A 325 -17.30 11.51 -6.47
C LEU A 325 -15.88 11.91 -6.00
N ASN A 326 -15.02 10.90 -5.83
CA ASN A 326 -13.60 11.07 -5.51
C ASN A 326 -12.74 10.06 -6.31
N MET A 327 -11.95 10.58 -7.24
CA MET A 327 -11.03 9.76 -8.06
C MET A 327 -9.64 9.58 -7.41
N GLY A 328 -9.53 9.70 -6.09
CA GLY A 328 -8.26 9.62 -5.36
C GLY A 328 -7.40 10.88 -5.53
N SER A 329 -6.12 10.81 -5.17
CA SER A 329 -5.13 11.90 -5.32
C SER A 329 -4.42 11.89 -6.68
N MET A 330 -4.25 10.71 -7.29
CA MET A 330 -3.44 10.53 -8.50
C MET A 330 -4.15 10.94 -9.79
N PHE A 331 -5.48 10.79 -9.86
CA PHE A 331 -6.25 11.02 -11.09
C PHE A 331 -6.21 12.47 -11.56
N LEU A 332 -5.94 12.66 -12.86
CA LEU A 332 -5.98 13.93 -13.57
C LEU A 332 -7.18 13.96 -14.51
N TRP A 333 -8.01 14.98 -14.37
CA TRP A 333 -9.23 15.20 -15.15
C TRP A 333 -8.92 15.86 -16.49
N THR A 334 -9.65 15.48 -17.55
CA THR A 334 -9.77 16.30 -18.77
C THR A 334 -11.07 17.11 -18.73
N ASP A 335 -11.14 18.22 -19.48
CA ASP A 335 -12.36 19.07 -19.48
C ASP A 335 -13.58 18.30 -19.97
N ALA A 336 -13.42 17.47 -21.00
CA ALA A 336 -14.48 16.63 -21.55
C ALA A 336 -15.09 15.67 -20.50
N GLU A 337 -14.28 15.20 -19.54
CA GLU A 337 -14.73 14.29 -18.48
C GLU A 337 -15.46 15.02 -17.37
N VAL A 338 -14.96 16.18 -16.93
CA VAL A 338 -15.67 17.04 -15.98
C VAL A 338 -17.02 17.45 -16.56
N GLN A 339 -17.05 17.90 -17.81
CA GLN A 339 -18.27 18.30 -18.50
C GLN A 339 -19.26 17.13 -18.71
N ALA A 340 -18.77 15.91 -18.97
CA ALA A 340 -19.62 14.71 -19.02
C ALA A 340 -20.21 14.33 -17.65
N ILE A 341 -19.47 14.53 -16.55
CA ILE A 341 -20.01 14.36 -15.19
C ILE A 341 -21.08 15.42 -14.89
N LEU A 342 -20.82 16.70 -15.20
CA LEU A 342 -21.74 17.79 -14.89
C LEU A 342 -23.08 17.62 -15.63
N ARG A 343 -23.06 17.41 -16.96
CA ARG A 343 -24.30 17.17 -17.73
C ARG A 343 -25.05 15.92 -17.27
N ALA A 344 -24.35 14.85 -16.89
CA ALA A 344 -24.99 13.67 -16.32
C ALA A 344 -25.74 14.00 -15.00
N PHE A 345 -25.13 14.80 -14.12
CA PHE A 345 -25.73 15.15 -12.83
C PHE A 345 -26.81 16.25 -12.92
N GLU A 346 -26.68 17.20 -13.84
CA GLU A 346 -27.75 18.14 -14.20
C GLU A 346 -28.99 17.38 -14.69
N ARG A 347 -28.82 16.43 -15.62
CA ARG A 347 -29.91 15.56 -16.10
C ARG A 347 -30.52 14.72 -14.97
N LEU A 348 -29.70 14.16 -14.07
CA LEU A 348 -30.19 13.42 -12.90
C LEU A 348 -30.95 14.33 -11.91
N TYR A 349 -30.51 15.57 -11.70
CA TYR A 349 -31.17 16.55 -10.85
C TYR A 349 -32.56 16.87 -11.38
N HIS A 350 -32.68 17.27 -12.65
CA HIS A 350 -33.98 17.57 -13.27
C HIS A 350 -34.90 16.34 -13.32
N GLN A 351 -34.39 15.16 -13.74
CA GLN A 351 -35.18 13.93 -13.82
C GLN A 351 -35.58 13.35 -12.45
N SER A 352 -34.98 13.82 -11.36
CA SER A 352 -35.34 13.46 -9.99
C SER A 352 -36.12 14.55 -9.26
N SER A 353 -36.55 15.61 -9.96
CA SER A 353 -37.21 16.79 -9.38
C SER A 353 -36.38 17.44 -8.26
N GLY A 354 -35.08 17.62 -8.51
CA GLY A 354 -34.13 18.26 -7.60
C GLY A 354 -33.62 17.36 -6.47
N ARG A 355 -33.92 16.06 -6.47
CA ARG A 355 -33.59 15.16 -5.34
C ARG A 355 -32.18 14.57 -5.37
N VAL A 356 -31.50 14.53 -6.52
CA VAL A 356 -30.15 13.93 -6.65
C VAL A 356 -29.11 15.02 -6.84
N LYS A 357 -28.16 15.13 -5.91
CA LYS A 357 -27.04 16.09 -5.96
C LYS A 357 -25.68 15.40 -5.94
N LEU A 358 -24.65 16.10 -6.42
CA LEU A 358 -23.27 15.64 -6.50
C LEU A 358 -22.36 16.41 -5.53
N LEU A 359 -21.61 15.71 -4.68
CA LEU A 359 -20.39 16.24 -4.07
C LEU A 359 -19.20 15.76 -4.90
N PHE A 360 -18.45 16.68 -5.51
CA PHE A 360 -17.36 16.37 -6.44
C PHE A 360 -16.02 16.86 -5.88
N LYS A 361 -15.15 15.94 -5.46
CA LYS A 361 -13.75 16.24 -5.20
C LYS A 361 -12.95 16.34 -6.51
N LEU A 362 -12.69 17.56 -6.96
CA LEU A 362 -11.94 17.87 -8.18
C LEU A 362 -10.47 18.20 -7.85
N ASN A 363 -9.57 17.25 -8.07
CA ASN A 363 -8.13 17.44 -7.82
C ASN A 363 -7.59 18.69 -8.54
N LYS A 364 -6.75 19.48 -7.85
CA LYS A 364 -6.07 20.63 -8.45
C LYS A 364 -4.91 20.13 -9.33
N PRO A 365 -4.81 20.53 -10.61
CA PRO A 365 -3.59 20.36 -11.38
C PRO A 365 -2.48 21.14 -10.68
N LYS A 366 -1.39 20.47 -10.32
CA LYS A 366 -0.26 21.15 -9.67
C LYS A 366 0.57 21.80 -10.77
N CYS A 367 0.42 23.13 -10.90
CA CYS A 367 1.11 23.97 -11.88
C CYS A 367 2.62 23.67 -12.00
N GLY A 368 3.19 24.06 -13.15
CA GLY A 368 4.61 23.90 -13.43
C GLY A 368 5.54 24.60 -12.43
N PRO A 369 6.85 24.32 -12.47
CA PRO A 369 7.82 24.69 -11.42
C PRO A 369 8.01 26.19 -11.15
N ASN A 370 7.34 27.08 -11.88
CA ASN A 370 7.49 28.54 -11.77
C ASN A 370 6.29 29.23 -11.07
N SER A 371 5.38 28.49 -10.42
CA SER A 371 4.32 29.11 -9.61
C SER A 371 4.81 29.41 -8.18
N PRO A 372 4.60 30.65 -7.67
CA PRO A 372 4.99 31.00 -6.30
C PRO A 372 4.16 30.17 -5.31
N GLY A 373 4.84 29.36 -4.49
CA GLY A 373 4.22 28.37 -3.61
C GLY A 373 4.91 26.99 -3.62
N ALA A 374 5.85 26.76 -4.54
CA ALA A 374 6.73 25.58 -4.54
C ALA A 374 8.19 25.96 -4.23
N ALA A 375 8.41 26.71 -3.14
CA ALA A 375 9.75 27.03 -2.65
C ALA A 375 10.11 26.08 -1.47
N SER A 376 10.82 25.00 -1.78
CA SER A 376 11.74 24.43 -0.78
C SER A 376 12.93 25.39 -0.66
N PRO A 377 13.42 25.71 0.55
CA PRO A 377 14.50 26.67 0.72
C PRO A 377 15.81 26.12 0.09
N LEU A 378 16.24 26.77 -0.98
CA LEU A 378 17.43 26.39 -1.75
C LEU A 378 18.70 26.92 -1.06
N ASN A 379 19.14 26.27 0.01
CA ASN A 379 20.47 26.51 0.56
C ASN A 379 21.52 25.73 -0.24
N SER A 380 22.07 26.38 -1.27
CA SER A 380 23.24 25.89 -2.00
C SER A 380 24.52 26.09 -1.17
N PRO A 381 25.29 25.04 -0.85
CA PRO A 381 26.62 25.21 -0.27
C PRO A 381 27.62 25.58 -1.37
N THR A 382 28.19 26.77 -1.27
CA THR A 382 29.28 27.25 -2.12
C THR A 382 30.55 26.45 -1.84
N TYR A 383 30.95 25.56 -2.75
CA TYR A 383 32.29 24.96 -2.73
C TYR A 383 33.15 25.53 -3.85
N LEU A 384 34.25 26.17 -3.45
CA LEU A 384 35.27 26.74 -4.33
C LEU A 384 36.14 25.63 -4.92
N ASP A 385 36.03 25.41 -6.22
CA ASP A 385 36.82 24.42 -6.94
C ASP A 385 38.25 24.93 -7.22
N LYS A 386 39.25 24.30 -6.60
CA LYS A 386 40.68 24.60 -6.80
C LYS A 386 41.31 23.59 -7.77
N LYS A 387 41.46 24.00 -9.03
CA LYS A 387 42.21 23.29 -10.08
C LYS A 387 43.58 22.79 -9.62
N ARG A 388 43.90 21.52 -9.93
CA ARG A 388 45.24 21.07 -10.37
C ARG A 388 45.12 19.99 -11.48
N PRO A 389 46.13 19.80 -12.34
CA PRO A 389 45.94 19.18 -13.66
C PRO A 389 46.68 17.83 -13.86
N THR A 390 46.45 17.22 -15.04
CA THR A 390 47.12 16.05 -15.66
C THR A 390 46.96 14.70 -14.92
N LEU A 391 46.92 13.54 -15.59
CA LEU A 391 47.60 13.11 -16.83
C LEU A 391 46.74 12.18 -17.73
N ASP A 392 47.00 12.18 -19.03
CA ASP A 392 46.33 11.37 -20.07
C ASP A 392 46.88 9.93 -20.13
N SER A 393 46.01 8.93 -20.36
CA SER A 393 46.41 7.61 -20.84
C SER A 393 45.32 6.98 -21.74
N ARG A 394 45.40 7.30 -23.03
CA ARG A 394 44.59 6.67 -24.09
C ARG A 394 44.85 5.16 -24.21
N ARG A 395 43.79 4.37 -24.48
CA ARG A 395 43.66 3.50 -25.67
C ARG A 395 42.21 2.95 -25.79
N PRO A 396 41.79 2.39 -26.96
CA PRO A 396 40.49 2.76 -27.52
C PRO A 396 39.47 1.63 -27.62
N SER A 397 38.19 2.00 -27.64
CA SER A 397 37.12 1.20 -28.24
C SER A 397 36.10 2.14 -28.89
N GLY A 398 36.05 2.16 -30.22
CA GLY A 398 35.23 3.10 -30.99
C GLY A 398 33.73 2.73 -31.06
N ALA A 399 32.98 3.60 -31.73
CA ALA A 399 31.56 3.48 -32.11
C ALA A 399 30.49 3.42 -31.00
N SER A 400 30.73 2.80 -29.84
CA SER A 400 29.69 2.64 -28.81
C SER A 400 29.44 3.91 -27.96
N THR A 401 30.51 4.61 -27.56
CA THR A 401 30.41 5.83 -26.73
C THR A 401 29.68 6.97 -27.42
N LEU A 402 29.94 7.20 -28.72
CA LEU A 402 29.30 8.30 -29.45
C LEU A 402 27.77 8.16 -29.57
N VAL A 403 27.26 6.91 -29.55
CA VAL A 403 25.82 6.62 -29.55
C VAL A 403 25.25 6.75 -28.14
N ALA A 404 25.97 6.30 -27.11
CA ALA A 404 25.58 6.46 -25.71
C ALA A 404 25.56 7.93 -25.28
N GLU A 405 26.55 8.73 -25.69
CA GLU A 405 26.64 10.17 -25.43
C GLU A 405 25.52 10.91 -26.15
N LYS A 406 25.32 10.68 -27.45
CA LYS A 406 24.19 11.27 -28.20
C LYS A 406 22.83 10.84 -27.68
N LEU A 407 22.68 9.62 -27.16
CA LEU A 407 21.45 9.20 -26.48
C LEU A 407 21.31 9.89 -25.12
N SER A 408 22.39 10.08 -24.36
CA SER A 408 22.37 10.84 -23.09
C SER A 408 22.12 12.32 -23.31
N GLU A 409 22.61 12.92 -24.40
CA GLU A 409 22.29 14.27 -24.84
C GLU A 409 20.87 14.36 -25.37
N ALA A 410 20.38 13.39 -26.15
CA ALA A 410 18.98 13.35 -26.56
C ALA A 410 18.03 13.18 -25.36
N ILE A 411 18.46 12.47 -24.31
CA ILE A 411 17.72 12.35 -23.04
C ILE A 411 17.82 13.65 -22.22
N LYS A 412 19.01 14.26 -22.07
CA LYS A 412 19.17 15.56 -21.39
C LYS A 412 18.41 16.68 -22.12
N ASN A 413 18.45 16.70 -23.45
CA ASN A 413 17.71 17.63 -24.28
C ASN A 413 16.20 17.32 -24.29
N ASN A 414 15.76 16.07 -24.13
CA ASN A 414 14.35 15.75 -23.85
C ASN A 414 13.91 16.10 -22.41
N ILE A 415 14.82 16.12 -21.44
CA ILE A 415 14.58 16.56 -20.06
C ILE A 415 14.58 18.10 -19.97
N MET A 416 15.34 18.79 -20.83
CA MET A 416 15.30 20.25 -21.03
C MET A 416 14.22 20.72 -22.01
N LEU A 417 13.66 19.84 -22.86
CA LEU A 417 12.47 20.10 -23.66
C LEU A 417 11.27 20.24 -22.71
N ARG A 418 11.04 21.48 -22.26
CA ARG A 418 9.84 22.01 -21.59
C ARG A 418 8.98 20.92 -20.94
N ARG A 419 9.11 20.75 -19.61
CA ARG A 419 8.09 20.06 -18.80
C ARG A 419 6.72 20.69 -19.08
N LYS A 420 5.98 20.11 -20.02
CA LYS A 420 4.65 20.61 -20.41
C LYS A 420 3.79 20.69 -19.16
N SER A 421 3.18 21.85 -18.97
CA SER A 421 2.18 22.07 -17.94
C SER A 421 1.03 21.05 -18.09
N ASP A 422 0.29 20.82 -17.02
CA ASP A 422 -0.85 19.88 -17.09
C ASP A 422 -1.92 20.39 -18.08
N ALA A 423 -2.05 21.71 -18.27
CA ALA A 423 -2.84 22.33 -19.33
C ALA A 423 -2.36 21.95 -20.74
N GLU A 424 -1.06 22.02 -21.03
CA GLU A 424 -0.46 21.61 -22.32
C GLU A 424 -0.56 20.09 -22.59
N LYS A 425 -0.97 19.29 -21.60
CA LYS A 425 -1.31 17.86 -21.76
C LYS A 425 -2.81 17.61 -21.97
N GLY A 426 -3.64 18.66 -21.94
CA GLY A 426 -5.10 18.58 -22.02
C GLY A 426 -5.79 18.24 -20.70
N TYR A 427 -5.13 18.45 -19.56
CA TYR A 427 -5.77 18.30 -18.25
C TYR A 427 -6.43 19.60 -17.79
N SER A 428 -7.61 19.42 -17.20
CA SER A 428 -8.56 20.47 -16.89
C SER A 428 -8.02 21.49 -15.91
N GLN A 429 -8.25 22.78 -16.20
CA GLN A 429 -7.82 23.90 -15.37
C GLN A 429 -8.99 24.62 -14.67
N PHE A 430 -10.20 24.05 -14.65
CA PHE A 430 -11.38 24.66 -14.00
C PHE A 430 -11.02 25.19 -12.61
N THR A 431 -11.47 26.41 -12.32
CA THR A 431 -11.50 27.04 -10.99
C THR A 431 -12.72 26.58 -10.19
N LEU A 432 -12.81 26.89 -8.89
CA LEU A 432 -14.04 26.55 -8.13
C LEU A 432 -15.21 27.50 -8.48
N SER A 433 -14.91 28.75 -8.79
CA SER A 433 -15.87 29.79 -9.16
C SER A 433 -16.68 29.46 -10.42
N GLU A 434 -16.14 28.63 -11.33
CA GLU A 434 -16.87 28.13 -12.51
C GLU A 434 -17.99 27.13 -12.16
N PHE A 435 -18.12 26.73 -10.89
CA PHE A 435 -19.20 25.88 -10.39
C PHE A 435 -20.10 26.58 -9.36
N GLU A 436 -19.84 27.85 -9.06
CA GLU A 436 -20.70 28.64 -8.16
C GLU A 436 -22.07 28.89 -8.80
N GLY A 437 -23.13 28.80 -8.00
CA GLY A 437 -24.52 28.91 -8.47
C GLY A 437 -25.13 27.61 -9.04
N LEU A 438 -24.36 26.54 -9.25
CA LEU A 438 -24.92 25.26 -9.69
C LEU A 438 -25.62 24.52 -8.54
N GLU A 439 -26.96 24.50 -8.52
CA GLU A 439 -27.74 23.88 -7.43
C GLU A 439 -27.46 22.38 -7.23
N TYR A 440 -27.13 21.68 -8.31
CA TYR A 440 -27.02 20.22 -8.36
C TYR A 440 -25.65 19.68 -7.97
N VAL A 441 -24.62 20.53 -7.88
CA VAL A 441 -23.23 20.10 -7.60
C VAL A 441 -22.55 21.02 -6.60
N ARG A 442 -21.84 20.42 -5.65
CA ARG A 442 -20.83 21.08 -4.84
C ARG A 442 -19.46 20.56 -5.23
N VAL A 443 -18.56 21.44 -5.66
CA VAL A 443 -17.18 21.08 -6.02
C VAL A 443 -16.24 21.48 -4.88
N THR A 444 -15.38 20.55 -4.49
CA THR A 444 -14.36 20.73 -3.44
C THR A 444 -12.99 20.32 -3.95
N ARG A 445 -11.92 20.87 -3.38
CA ARG A 445 -10.52 20.45 -3.69
C ARG A 445 -9.99 19.44 -2.69
N TRP A 446 -10.47 19.50 -1.47
CA TRP A 446 -9.99 18.75 -0.33
C TRP A 446 -11.16 18.41 0.56
N VAL A 447 -11.24 17.16 0.99
CA VAL A 447 -12.22 16.72 1.98
C VAL A 447 -11.44 16.55 3.28
N HIS A 448 -11.76 17.38 4.28
CA HIS A 448 -11.04 17.42 5.56
C HIS A 448 -11.19 16.10 6.32
N ASP A 449 -12.41 15.58 6.43
CA ASP A 449 -12.65 14.25 7.00
C ASP A 449 -13.54 13.40 6.07
N GLN A 450 -12.90 12.47 5.37
CA GLN A 450 -13.57 11.55 4.46
C GLN A 450 -14.52 10.57 5.20
N ARG A 451 -14.30 10.31 6.50
CA ARG A 451 -15.22 9.48 7.31
C ARG A 451 -16.54 10.20 7.56
N ARG A 452 -16.52 11.52 7.82
CA ARG A 452 -17.76 12.31 7.99
C ARG A 452 -18.61 12.27 6.73
N ILE A 453 -18.00 12.40 5.55
CA ILE A 453 -18.71 12.23 4.26
C ILE A 453 -19.31 10.82 4.14
N TYR A 454 -18.54 9.77 4.44
CA TYR A 454 -19.00 8.38 4.33
C TYR A 454 -20.08 7.97 5.36
N LYS A 455 -20.07 8.56 6.56
CA LYS A 455 -21.12 8.35 7.58
C LYS A 455 -22.38 9.20 7.34
N HIS A 456 -22.32 10.24 6.50
CA HIS A 456 -23.40 11.21 6.37
C HIS A 456 -24.69 10.59 5.77
N PRO A 457 -25.87 10.74 6.40
CA PRO A 457 -27.11 10.06 5.96
C PRO A 457 -27.61 10.48 4.57
N ALA A 458 -27.23 11.66 4.07
CA ALA A 458 -27.50 12.07 2.69
C ALA A 458 -26.81 11.19 1.64
N LEU A 459 -25.65 10.61 1.95
CA LEU A 459 -24.83 9.88 0.99
C LEU A 459 -25.48 8.54 0.62
N LYS A 460 -25.74 8.32 -0.67
CA LYS A 460 -26.35 7.08 -1.17
C LYS A 460 -25.44 6.24 -2.07
N VAL A 461 -24.50 6.88 -2.78
CA VAL A 461 -23.58 6.22 -3.73
C VAL A 461 -22.23 6.92 -3.69
N VAL A 462 -21.14 6.15 -3.82
CA VAL A 462 -19.80 6.69 -4.03
C VAL A 462 -19.29 6.34 -5.43
N ILE A 463 -18.73 7.33 -6.13
CA ILE A 463 -18.10 7.19 -7.44
C ILE A 463 -16.59 7.32 -7.25
N HIS A 464 -15.82 6.33 -7.68
CA HIS A 464 -14.36 6.37 -7.57
C HIS A 464 -13.65 5.60 -8.69
N HIS A 465 -12.35 5.88 -8.83
CA HIS A 465 -11.51 5.27 -9.85
C HIS A 465 -11.22 3.78 -9.64
N GLY A 466 -11.42 3.25 -8.43
CA GLY A 466 -11.21 1.83 -8.11
C GLY A 466 -9.88 1.49 -7.44
N GLY A 467 -9.19 2.43 -6.81
CA GLY A 467 -8.05 2.14 -5.95
C GLY A 467 -8.46 1.39 -4.67
N GLY A 468 -7.58 0.52 -4.17
CA GLY A 468 -7.89 -0.46 -3.12
C GLY A 468 -8.43 0.14 -1.81
N ASN A 469 -7.86 1.27 -1.37
CA ASN A 469 -8.32 2.00 -0.18
C ASN A 469 -9.76 2.50 -0.35
N SER A 470 -10.05 3.31 -1.38
CA SER A 470 -11.39 3.87 -1.61
C SER A 470 -12.47 2.79 -1.78
N PHE A 471 -12.13 1.69 -2.44
CA PHE A 471 -13.01 0.55 -2.61
C PHE A 471 -13.30 -0.15 -1.26
N ASN A 472 -12.29 -0.41 -0.43
CA ASN A 472 -12.49 -1.06 0.86
C ASN A 472 -13.11 -0.13 1.91
N GLU A 473 -12.81 1.18 1.89
CA GLU A 473 -13.52 2.18 2.69
C GLU A 473 -15.02 2.17 2.36
N ALA A 474 -15.37 2.19 1.06
CA ALA A 474 -16.76 2.12 0.62
C ALA A 474 -17.44 0.79 1.03
N VAL A 475 -16.73 -0.35 0.98
CA VAL A 475 -17.21 -1.61 1.57
C VAL A 475 -17.41 -1.47 3.08
N HIS A 476 -16.42 -0.94 3.81
CA HIS A 476 -16.46 -0.79 5.27
C HIS A 476 -17.66 0.03 5.73
N TYR A 477 -17.97 1.16 5.08
CA TYR A 477 -19.18 1.95 5.38
C TYR A 477 -20.49 1.37 4.81
N GLY A 478 -20.39 0.37 3.93
CA GLY A 478 -21.53 -0.29 3.29
C GLY A 478 -22.27 0.64 2.33
N LEU A 479 -21.49 1.29 1.47
CA LEU A 479 -21.94 2.25 0.48
C LEU A 479 -21.95 1.60 -0.92
N PRO A 480 -23.07 1.67 -1.67
CA PRO A 480 -23.11 1.33 -3.09
C PRO A 480 -22.05 2.09 -3.90
N GLN A 481 -21.38 1.39 -4.81
CA GLN A 481 -20.24 1.93 -5.55
C GLN A 481 -20.53 2.08 -7.05
N MET A 482 -19.95 3.09 -7.69
CA MET A 482 -19.80 3.16 -9.15
C MET A 482 -18.32 3.33 -9.50
N ILE A 483 -17.76 2.32 -10.15
CA ILE A 483 -16.32 2.26 -10.39
C ILE A 483 -16.00 2.70 -11.82
N LEU A 484 -15.34 3.86 -11.90
CA LEU A 484 -14.79 4.43 -13.12
C LEU A 484 -13.35 3.94 -13.30
N SER A 485 -13.15 2.63 -13.47
CA SER A 485 -11.80 2.02 -13.56
C SER A 485 -10.96 2.60 -14.69
N GLN A 486 -9.65 2.77 -14.46
CA GLN A 486 -8.76 3.56 -15.31
C GLN A 486 -7.50 2.82 -15.78
N TRP A 487 -6.88 2.08 -14.87
CA TRP A 487 -5.57 1.45 -15.08
C TRP A 487 -5.43 0.20 -14.22
N PHE A 488 -4.49 -0.68 -14.58
CA PHE A 488 -3.98 -1.75 -13.73
C PHE A 488 -5.09 -2.52 -12.96
N ASP A 489 -4.99 -2.57 -11.63
CA ASP A 489 -5.83 -3.35 -10.74
C ASP A 489 -7.18 -2.69 -10.42
N THR A 490 -7.38 -1.42 -10.79
CA THR A 490 -8.68 -0.74 -10.67
C THR A 490 -9.79 -1.40 -11.50
N HIS A 491 -9.41 -2.08 -12.58
CA HIS A 491 -10.32 -2.87 -13.41
C HIS A 491 -10.81 -4.14 -12.69
N GLU A 492 -10.01 -4.70 -11.80
CA GLU A 492 -10.41 -5.83 -10.97
C GLU A 492 -11.45 -5.40 -9.95
N TYR A 493 -11.19 -4.34 -9.19
CA TYR A 493 -12.15 -3.80 -8.23
C TYR A 493 -13.49 -3.45 -8.88
N ALA A 494 -13.48 -2.90 -10.09
CA ALA A 494 -14.68 -2.72 -10.92
C ALA A 494 -15.45 -4.03 -11.19
N ILE A 495 -14.75 -5.11 -11.51
CA ILE A 495 -15.36 -6.43 -11.74
C ILE A 495 -15.86 -7.03 -10.43
N LEU A 496 -15.13 -6.89 -9.32
CA LEU A 496 -15.53 -7.38 -8.01
C LEU A 496 -16.81 -6.67 -7.50
N ALA A 497 -16.95 -5.36 -7.73
CA ALA A 497 -18.15 -4.61 -7.36
C ALA A 497 -19.43 -5.13 -8.04
N GLU A 498 -19.37 -5.37 -9.35
CA GLU A 498 -20.49 -5.99 -10.09
C GLU A 498 -20.68 -7.46 -9.69
N ARG A 499 -19.61 -8.24 -9.54
CA ARG A 499 -19.67 -9.69 -9.22
C ARG A 499 -20.29 -9.97 -7.85
N PHE A 500 -20.04 -9.11 -6.86
CA PHE A 500 -20.58 -9.26 -5.51
C PHE A 500 -21.84 -8.42 -5.26
N ASP A 501 -22.43 -7.83 -6.31
CA ASP A 501 -23.63 -6.99 -6.22
C ASP A 501 -23.50 -5.87 -5.16
N ILE A 502 -22.33 -5.25 -5.01
CA ILE A 502 -22.08 -4.11 -4.10
C ILE A 502 -21.94 -2.77 -4.84
N GLY A 503 -21.95 -2.82 -6.17
CA GLY A 503 -21.84 -1.65 -7.01
C GLY A 503 -21.89 -2.00 -8.50
N LEU A 504 -21.69 -0.99 -9.33
CA LEU A 504 -21.62 -1.13 -10.78
C LEU A 504 -20.29 -0.56 -11.31
N ARG A 505 -19.91 -0.88 -12.55
CA ARG A 505 -18.75 -0.24 -13.21
C ARG A 505 -19.14 0.46 -14.52
N SER A 506 -18.27 1.37 -14.97
CA SER A 506 -18.37 1.98 -16.30
C SER A 506 -18.30 0.92 -17.40
N LYS A 507 -19.25 0.98 -18.35
CA LYS A 507 -19.26 0.18 -19.58
C LYS A 507 -18.11 0.55 -20.53
N TYR A 508 -17.62 1.79 -20.46
CA TYR A 508 -16.71 2.40 -21.43
C TYR A 508 -15.31 2.72 -20.87
N ALA A 509 -14.96 2.16 -19.71
CA ALA A 509 -13.65 2.27 -19.06
C ALA A 509 -12.49 2.14 -20.09
N PRO A 510 -11.51 3.07 -20.10
CA PRO A 510 -11.24 4.09 -19.07
C PRO A 510 -12.05 5.39 -19.20
N ARG A 511 -12.90 5.53 -20.23
CA ARG A 511 -13.64 6.77 -20.51
C ARG A 511 -14.82 6.97 -19.56
N VAL A 512 -15.12 8.24 -19.29
CA VAL A 512 -16.39 8.69 -18.73
C VAL A 512 -17.38 8.87 -19.88
N ASP A 513 -18.60 8.35 -19.70
CA ASP A 513 -19.70 8.44 -20.67
C ASP A 513 -20.95 8.92 -19.93
N GLU A 514 -21.60 9.94 -20.49
CA GLU A 514 -22.73 10.63 -19.84
C GLU A 514 -23.96 9.72 -19.72
N GLU A 515 -24.31 9.00 -20.80
CA GLU A 515 -25.46 8.10 -20.82
C GLU A 515 -25.26 6.88 -19.92
N ASP A 516 -24.05 6.32 -19.85
CA ASP A 516 -23.71 5.27 -18.89
C ASP A 516 -23.78 5.79 -17.45
N MET A 517 -23.29 7.00 -17.18
CA MET A 517 -23.41 7.60 -15.85
C MET A 517 -24.87 7.78 -15.42
N VAL A 518 -25.71 8.42 -16.24
CA VAL A 518 -27.14 8.61 -15.95
C VAL A 518 -27.84 7.27 -15.72
N ARG A 519 -27.63 6.28 -16.59
CA ARG A 519 -28.24 4.95 -16.50
C ARG A 519 -27.79 4.18 -15.25
N LYS A 520 -26.50 4.22 -14.92
CA LYS A 520 -25.91 3.52 -13.77
C LYS A 520 -26.30 4.18 -12.45
N MET A 521 -26.37 5.52 -12.39
CA MET A 521 -26.87 6.25 -11.23
C MET A 521 -28.33 5.93 -10.92
N LYS A 522 -29.21 5.87 -11.93
CA LYS A 522 -30.61 5.44 -11.72
C LYS A 522 -30.69 4.05 -11.07
N ARG A 523 -29.94 3.08 -11.59
CA ARG A 523 -29.86 1.70 -11.05
C ARG A 523 -29.28 1.60 -9.63
N LEU A 524 -28.40 2.51 -9.23
CA LEU A 524 -27.80 2.54 -7.89
C LEU A 524 -28.62 3.33 -6.86
N LEU A 525 -29.47 4.25 -7.32
CA LEU A 525 -30.29 5.12 -6.47
C LEU A 525 -31.71 4.57 -6.28
N GLN A 526 -32.33 4.03 -7.34
CA GLN A 526 -33.77 3.78 -7.43
C GLN A 526 -34.10 2.33 -7.81
N GLY A 527 -35.24 1.82 -7.30
CA GLY A 527 -35.78 0.50 -7.63
C GLY A 527 -35.12 -0.67 -6.91
N GLU A 528 -35.64 -1.87 -7.16
CA GLU A 528 -35.25 -3.11 -6.47
C GLU A 528 -33.76 -3.44 -6.59
N GLU A 529 -33.13 -3.15 -7.73
CA GLU A 529 -31.69 -3.34 -7.92
C GLU A 529 -30.89 -2.48 -6.93
N ALA A 530 -31.27 -1.22 -6.74
CA ALA A 530 -30.62 -0.34 -5.77
C ALA A 530 -30.77 -0.86 -4.34
N ASP A 531 -31.94 -1.40 -3.98
CA ASP A 531 -32.19 -2.00 -2.66
C ASP A 531 -31.45 -3.32 -2.45
N LYS A 532 -31.30 -4.15 -3.48
CA LYS A 532 -30.44 -5.34 -3.47
C LYS A 532 -28.98 -4.93 -3.23
N ILE A 533 -28.47 -3.97 -4.00
CA ILE A 533 -27.08 -3.50 -3.88
C ILE A 533 -26.83 -2.88 -2.50
N ARG A 534 -27.75 -2.05 -1.98
CA ARG A 534 -27.65 -1.49 -0.61
C ARG A 534 -27.59 -2.57 0.46
N ARG A 535 -28.47 -3.58 0.41
CA ARG A 535 -28.45 -4.71 1.36
C ARG A 535 -27.13 -5.49 1.30
N ASN A 536 -26.67 -5.82 0.10
CA ASN A 536 -25.41 -6.53 -0.09
C ASN A 536 -24.20 -5.73 0.40
N ALA A 537 -24.15 -4.42 0.11
CA ALA A 537 -23.11 -3.54 0.63
C ALA A 537 -23.08 -3.53 2.17
N LYS A 538 -24.24 -3.58 2.84
CA LYS A 538 -24.31 -3.69 4.32
C LYS A 538 -23.88 -5.07 4.84
N VAL A 539 -24.16 -6.17 4.15
CA VAL A 539 -23.62 -7.50 4.50
C VAL A 539 -22.09 -7.53 4.41
N TRP A 540 -21.52 -7.01 3.31
CA TRP A 540 -20.06 -6.94 3.14
C TRP A 540 -19.40 -5.94 4.09
N SER A 541 -20.09 -4.87 4.46
CA SER A 541 -19.69 -3.92 5.50
C SER A 541 -19.55 -4.59 6.87
N THR A 542 -20.50 -5.43 7.28
CA THR A 542 -20.37 -6.25 8.50
C THR A 542 -19.15 -7.16 8.42
N ARG A 543 -18.92 -7.83 7.29
CA ARG A 543 -17.74 -8.69 7.11
C ARG A 543 -16.41 -7.92 7.15
N SER A 544 -16.39 -6.71 6.60
CA SER A 544 -15.20 -5.83 6.62
C SER A 544 -14.90 -5.30 8.02
N ARG A 545 -15.93 -4.91 8.79
CA ARG A 545 -15.77 -4.54 10.21
C ARG A 545 -15.30 -5.71 11.07
N ASN A 546 -15.88 -6.90 10.89
CA ASN A 546 -15.49 -8.10 11.62
C ASN A 546 -14.05 -8.56 11.29
N ALA A 547 -13.47 -8.12 10.18
CA ALA A 547 -12.07 -8.35 9.85
C ALA A 547 -11.09 -7.42 10.61
N GLY A 548 -11.61 -6.37 11.27
CA GLY A 548 -10.92 -5.57 12.28
C GLY A 548 -9.97 -4.48 11.78
N GLY A 549 -9.78 -4.31 10.47
CA GLY A 549 -9.10 -3.16 9.85
C GLY A 549 -7.67 -2.93 10.33
N ALA A 550 -7.32 -1.66 10.56
CA ALA A 550 -6.02 -1.30 11.13
C ALA A 550 -5.77 -1.89 12.54
N PRO A 551 -6.76 -1.97 13.47
CA PRO A 551 -6.61 -2.70 14.72
C PRO A 551 -6.17 -4.16 14.53
N ALA A 552 -6.76 -4.88 13.57
CA ALA A 552 -6.35 -6.25 13.27
C ALA A 552 -4.94 -6.31 12.67
N ALA A 553 -4.58 -5.38 11.79
CA ALA A 553 -3.21 -5.27 11.27
C ALA A 553 -2.18 -5.06 12.40
N ALA A 554 -2.48 -4.17 13.34
CA ALA A 554 -1.64 -3.89 14.50
C ALA A 554 -1.46 -5.12 15.40
N ARG A 555 -2.56 -5.82 15.73
CA ARG A 555 -2.53 -7.07 16.52
C ARG A 555 -1.75 -8.20 15.82
N VAL A 556 -1.82 -8.30 14.50
CA VAL A 556 -1.04 -9.27 13.73
C VAL A 556 0.46 -8.97 13.83
N LEU A 557 0.87 -7.70 13.69
CA LEU A 557 2.28 -7.28 13.87
C LEU A 557 2.78 -7.52 15.29
N GLU A 558 2.02 -7.10 16.31
CA GLU A 558 2.30 -7.34 17.73
C GLU A 558 2.49 -8.83 18.02
N THR A 559 1.58 -9.68 17.54
CA THR A 559 1.64 -11.14 17.74
C THR A 559 2.91 -11.73 17.12
N GLN A 560 3.27 -11.36 15.89
CA GLN A 560 4.49 -11.86 15.25
C GLN A 560 5.77 -11.35 15.95
N ALA A 561 5.77 -10.11 16.42
CA ALA A 561 6.88 -9.53 17.18
C ALA A 561 7.11 -10.31 18.50
N MET A 562 6.04 -10.54 19.27
CA MET A 562 6.11 -11.33 20.52
C MET A 562 6.59 -12.76 20.28
N LEU A 563 6.06 -13.45 19.26
CA LEU A 563 6.49 -14.80 18.90
C LEU A 563 7.96 -14.87 18.50
N PHE A 564 8.50 -13.84 17.84
CA PHE A 564 9.91 -13.78 17.51
C PHE A 564 10.79 -13.50 18.74
N LEU A 565 10.38 -12.57 19.60
CA LEU A 565 11.08 -12.25 20.85
C LEU A 565 11.17 -13.45 21.78
N GLN A 566 10.08 -14.20 21.96
CA GLN A 566 10.08 -15.45 22.73
C GLN A 566 11.08 -16.48 22.15
N LYS A 567 11.13 -16.63 20.82
CA LYS A 567 12.11 -17.51 20.14
C LYS A 567 13.55 -17.01 20.30
N LYS A 568 13.80 -15.70 20.27
CA LYS A 568 15.12 -15.07 20.50
C LYS A 568 15.60 -15.34 21.93
N GLN A 569 14.71 -15.15 22.92
CA GLN A 569 14.97 -15.43 24.34
C GLN A 569 15.22 -16.92 24.62
N ALA A 570 14.39 -17.82 24.08
CA ALA A 570 14.55 -19.26 24.25
C ALA A 570 15.88 -19.77 23.67
N LYS A 571 16.30 -19.28 22.50
CA LYS A 571 17.61 -19.60 21.91
C LYS A 571 18.77 -19.08 22.75
N LEU A 572 18.65 -17.87 23.31
CA LEU A 572 19.67 -17.31 24.19
C LEU A 572 19.80 -18.13 25.48
N ALA A 573 18.69 -18.49 26.11
CA ALA A 573 18.67 -19.34 27.31
C ALA A 573 19.27 -20.74 27.03
N ALA A 574 18.93 -21.36 25.90
CA ALA A 574 19.53 -22.63 25.48
C ALA A 574 21.06 -22.52 25.30
N SER A 575 21.54 -21.47 24.61
CA SER A 575 22.99 -21.25 24.42
C SER A 575 23.74 -20.94 25.73
N ILE A 576 23.10 -20.25 26.68
CA ILE A 576 23.65 -20.03 28.03
C ILE A 576 23.74 -21.37 28.77
N ASN A 577 22.70 -22.20 28.72
CA ASN A 577 22.68 -23.52 29.37
C ASN A 577 23.72 -24.47 28.75
N GLU A 578 23.89 -24.48 27.43
CA GLU A 578 24.95 -25.25 26.75
C GLU A 578 26.35 -24.80 27.17
N LYS A 579 26.59 -23.48 27.30
CA LYS A 579 27.86 -22.93 27.80
C LYS A 579 28.10 -23.22 29.28
N ALA A 580 27.06 -23.22 30.10
CA ALA A 580 27.16 -23.59 31.51
C ALA A 580 27.44 -25.10 31.67
N ALA A 581 26.78 -25.94 30.87
CA ALA A 581 27.04 -27.39 30.85
C ALA A 581 28.47 -27.70 30.38
N SER A 582 28.97 -27.05 29.33
CA SER A 582 30.35 -27.26 28.88
C SER A 582 31.40 -26.72 29.86
N ALA A 583 31.15 -25.58 30.52
CA ALA A 583 32.02 -25.08 31.60
C ALA A 583 32.07 -26.05 32.79
N SER A 584 30.92 -26.54 33.25
CA SER A 584 30.86 -27.51 34.36
C SER A 584 31.50 -28.87 34.03
N SER A 585 31.50 -29.29 32.75
CA SER A 585 32.22 -30.48 32.31
C SER A 585 33.75 -30.29 32.36
N PHE A 586 34.25 -29.08 32.09
CA PHE A 586 35.67 -28.75 32.23
C PHE A 586 36.12 -28.75 33.70
N ASP A 587 35.33 -28.19 34.63
CA ASP A 587 35.64 -28.27 36.06
C ASP A 587 35.59 -29.71 36.61
N SER A 588 34.79 -30.60 36.01
CA SER A 588 34.79 -32.02 36.39
C SER A 588 36.05 -32.78 35.93
N LEU A 589 36.78 -32.24 34.95
CA LEU A 589 38.02 -32.80 34.42
C LEU A 589 39.27 -32.31 35.16
N THR A 590 39.23 -31.13 35.78
CA THR A 590 40.32 -30.60 36.64
C THR A 590 40.32 -31.16 38.07
N VAL A 591 39.25 -31.84 38.50
CA VAL A 591 39.14 -32.47 39.84
C VAL A 591 39.48 -33.98 39.83
N ARG A 592 39.84 -34.56 38.68
CA ARG A 592 40.24 -35.99 38.55
C ARG A 592 41.72 -36.20 38.23
N THR A 593 42.61 -35.63 39.05
CA THR A 593 44.06 -35.94 39.00
C THR A 593 44.71 -35.84 40.38
N LEU A 594 44.39 -36.80 41.28
CA LEU A 594 45.23 -37.30 42.38
C LEU A 594 44.44 -38.35 43.17
N GLY A 595 44.66 -39.64 42.88
CA GLY A 595 43.96 -40.75 43.52
C GLY A 595 44.02 -42.05 42.72
N ASP A 596 45.01 -42.87 43.05
CA ASP A 596 45.10 -44.32 42.89
C ASP A 596 45.31 -44.98 41.50
N LEU A 597 46.36 -45.79 41.48
CA LEU A 597 46.82 -46.75 40.47
C LEU A 597 47.08 -48.10 41.21
N PRO A 598 47.16 -49.26 40.51
CA PRO A 598 46.08 -50.23 40.49
C PRO A 598 46.38 -51.53 41.25
N SER A 599 45.37 -52.41 41.39
CA SER A 599 45.59 -53.84 41.70
C SER A 599 44.83 -54.75 40.72
N GLU A 600 45.53 -55.71 40.12
CA GLU A 600 44.98 -56.72 39.22
C GLU A 600 44.17 -57.80 39.95
N ALA A 601 43.07 -58.28 39.34
CA ALA A 601 42.65 -59.69 39.24
C ALA A 601 41.17 -59.81 38.80
N GLY A 602 40.84 -60.67 37.82
CA GLY A 602 39.44 -61.01 37.51
C GLY A 602 39.14 -61.38 36.04
N LEU A 603 39.23 -62.67 35.72
CA LEU A 603 38.97 -63.28 34.41
C LEU A 603 37.49 -63.23 33.93
N THR A 604 37.26 -62.75 32.69
CA THR A 604 36.48 -63.34 31.53
C THR A 604 35.12 -64.09 31.71
N PRO A 605 34.32 -64.40 30.64
CA PRO A 605 34.15 -63.80 29.28
C PRO A 605 32.67 -63.67 28.77
N ASN A 606 32.50 -63.24 27.49
CA ASN A 606 31.40 -63.57 26.54
C ASN A 606 29.98 -62.96 26.78
N LEU A 607 29.24 -62.37 25.81
CA LEU A 607 28.86 -62.85 24.46
C LEU A 607 28.30 -61.72 23.54
N LEU A 608 28.34 -61.98 22.22
CA LEU A 608 27.48 -61.54 21.08
C LEU A 608 26.28 -60.60 21.39
N SER A 609 25.89 -59.61 20.58
CA SER A 609 25.81 -59.50 19.10
C SER A 609 25.46 -58.03 18.73
N SER A 610 25.41 -57.52 17.50
CA SER A 610 25.69 -57.99 16.12
C SER A 610 25.83 -56.74 15.21
N ALA A 611 26.35 -56.88 13.97
CA ALA A 611 26.47 -55.78 12.99
C ALA A 611 26.02 -56.17 11.57
N ALA A 612 25.74 -55.16 10.73
CA ALA A 612 25.48 -55.21 9.28
C ALA A 612 24.13 -55.86 8.84
N TYR A 613 23.43 -55.40 7.80
CA TYR A 613 23.93 -55.20 6.43
C TYR A 613 23.23 -54.07 5.61
N THR A 614 23.58 -53.98 4.33
CA THR A 614 23.69 -52.74 3.55
C THR A 614 23.13 -52.89 2.12
N LEU A 615 22.47 -51.83 1.62
CA LEU A 615 22.22 -51.41 0.21
C LEU A 615 21.49 -52.31 -0.83
N THR A 616 20.57 -51.64 -1.54
CA THR A 616 20.24 -51.69 -3.00
C THR A 616 19.66 -52.93 -3.68
N THR A 617 18.61 -52.68 -4.47
CA THR A 617 18.44 -52.93 -5.93
C THR A 617 16.99 -52.55 -6.33
N HIS A 618 16.63 -52.16 -7.55
CA HIS A 618 17.42 -51.86 -8.76
C HIS A 618 16.76 -50.75 -9.60
#